data_AF-A0A845DGG4-F1
#
_entry.id   AF-A0A845DGG4-F1
#
_cell.length_a   1.000
_cell.length_b   1.000
_cell.length_c   1.000
_cell.angle_alpha   90.00
_cell.angle_beta   90.00
_cell.angle_gamma   90.00
#
_symmetry.space_group_name_H-M   'P 1'
#
loop_
_entity.id
_entity.type
_entity.pdbx_description
1 polymer ?
#
loop_
_entity_poly.entity_id
_entity_poly.type
_entity_poly.pdbx_seq_one_letter_code
_entity_poly.pdbx_strand_id
1 'polypeptide(L)'
;MKDLARSFRYLGRYRLVTTLAYASLFISIAAQLVVPQLVQNVLDAVTESVFARQILALPEAERAEALETLPLSVDQLTERAVSAEGPIYWAMVFIVVFSLARGLFAFAQAFLAQKVSQDLAFDFRNELFEKIQRLSFSYHDRNRTGQLMIRATDDVEKLRMFIGQGMLLAVQSIVLLIGSLTVLAFTNLSLTLIILPVLPVALILFMVFGSVAQSLFGEIQRRLSTLNEILQENLAGIRVVKAFVREREEQDRFDNAAQRLMEQHIRVAKIFSFLFPFIFLISNLGQAAVVYWGGRQILFDTLTLGEWQKFSLYLIYVFFPVGQLGFIVAQMSQASASAKRIFEILDAESEVTDKPGAQPMSQVQGRECFSDVTFR
;
A
#
# COMPACT_ATOMS: atom_id res chain seq x y z
N MET A 1 4.29 -16.20 -11.92
CA MET A 1 5.49 -15.62 -11.26
C MET A 1 6.65 -15.36 -12.22
N LYS A 2 7.02 -16.26 -13.14
CA LYS A 2 8.11 -16.01 -14.11
C LYS A 2 7.90 -14.74 -14.95
N ASP A 3 6.67 -14.53 -15.44
CA ASP A 3 6.31 -13.36 -16.26
C ASP A 3 6.36 -12.05 -15.46
N LEU A 4 5.89 -12.08 -14.21
CA LEU A 4 6.03 -10.97 -13.28
C LEU A 4 7.51 -10.65 -13.02
N ALA A 5 8.35 -11.67 -12.83
CA ALA A 5 9.78 -11.46 -12.68
C ALA A 5 10.45 -10.86 -13.94
N ARG A 6 9.98 -11.23 -15.13
CA ARG A 6 10.44 -10.63 -16.40
C ARG A 6 10.06 -9.15 -16.48
N SER A 7 8.86 -8.77 -16.02
CA SER A 7 8.43 -7.37 -16.03
C SER A 7 9.33 -6.46 -15.18
N PHE A 8 9.94 -6.97 -14.09
CA PHE A 8 10.89 -6.18 -13.30
C PHE A 8 12.16 -5.80 -14.07
N ARG A 9 12.52 -6.50 -15.16
CA ARG A 9 13.68 -6.12 -15.98
C ARG A 9 13.48 -4.76 -16.66
N TYR A 10 12.23 -4.33 -16.87
CA TYR A 10 11.92 -3.02 -17.44
C TYR A 10 12.30 -1.87 -16.50
N LEU A 11 12.31 -2.09 -15.17
CA LEU A 11 12.88 -1.13 -14.21
C LEU A 11 14.37 -0.87 -14.49
N GLY A 12 15.05 -1.81 -15.17
CA GLY A 12 16.42 -1.65 -15.63
C GLY A 12 16.63 -0.48 -16.59
N ARG A 13 15.58 -0.03 -17.30
CA ARG A 13 15.62 1.16 -18.16
C ARG A 13 15.58 2.46 -17.35
N TYR A 14 15.02 2.42 -16.15
CA TYR A 14 14.77 3.59 -15.28
C TYR A 14 15.55 3.54 -13.95
N ARG A 15 16.71 2.86 -13.92
CA ARG A 15 17.49 2.55 -12.70
C ARG A 15 17.72 3.75 -11.79
N LEU A 16 18.08 4.92 -12.34
CA LEU A 16 18.34 6.11 -11.54
C LEU A 16 17.07 6.60 -10.82
N VAL A 17 15.95 6.70 -11.54
CA VAL A 17 14.67 7.17 -10.97
C VAL A 17 14.16 6.17 -9.94
N THR A 18 14.26 4.87 -10.24
CA THR A 18 13.89 3.80 -9.31
C THR A 18 14.74 3.84 -8.04
N THR A 19 16.07 3.92 -8.17
CA THR A 19 16.97 3.98 -7.01
C THR A 19 16.73 5.23 -6.15
N LEU A 20 16.48 6.39 -6.75
CA LEU A 20 16.11 7.60 -6.03
C LEU A 20 14.77 7.47 -5.30
N ALA A 21 13.79 6.79 -5.89
CA ALA A 21 12.50 6.52 -5.23
C ALA A 21 12.68 5.66 -3.97
N TYR A 22 13.47 4.59 -4.07
CA TYR A 22 13.78 3.73 -2.92
C TYR A 22 14.67 4.43 -1.89
N ALA A 23 15.67 5.21 -2.30
CA ALA A 23 16.48 6.00 -1.37
C ALA A 23 15.61 6.99 -0.58
N SER A 24 14.70 7.69 -1.28
CA SER A 24 13.75 8.60 -0.64
C SER A 24 12.81 7.88 0.33
N LEU A 25 12.37 6.66 0.00
CA LEU A 25 11.62 5.79 0.91
C LEU A 25 12.40 5.53 2.20
N PHE A 26 13.66 5.11 2.10
CA PHE A 26 14.45 4.79 3.29
C PHE A 26 14.70 6.02 4.17
N ILE A 27 14.99 7.18 3.57
CA ILE A 27 15.18 8.43 4.31
C ILE A 27 13.87 8.87 4.98
N SER A 28 12.74 8.77 4.28
CA SER A 28 11.42 9.08 4.83
C SER A 28 11.09 8.18 6.02
N ILE A 29 11.35 6.88 5.93
CA ILE A 29 11.11 5.93 7.02
C ILE A 29 12.05 6.23 8.20
N ALA A 30 13.33 6.49 7.95
CA ALA A 30 14.28 6.84 9.00
C ALA A 30 13.82 8.11 9.75
N ALA A 31 13.44 9.15 9.02
CA ALA A 31 12.89 10.37 9.61
C ALA A 31 11.59 10.11 10.40
N GLN A 32 10.71 9.27 9.88
CA GLN A 32 9.48 8.84 10.58
C GLN A 32 9.78 8.09 11.87
N LEU A 33 10.79 7.23 11.89
CA LEU A 33 11.18 6.47 13.08
C LEU A 33 11.85 7.35 14.14
N VAL A 34 12.46 8.48 13.79
CA VAL A 34 13.11 9.38 14.77
C VAL A 34 12.09 10.18 15.60
N VAL A 35 10.92 10.50 15.02
CA VAL A 35 9.94 11.39 15.68
C VAL A 35 9.48 10.86 17.07
N PRO A 36 9.08 9.59 17.24
CA PRO A 36 8.71 9.07 18.57
C PRO A 36 9.84 9.14 19.60
N GLN A 37 11.10 8.98 19.17
CA GLN A 37 12.26 9.12 20.06
C GLN A 37 12.42 10.57 20.53
N LEU A 38 12.21 11.55 19.66
CA LEU A 38 12.26 12.96 20.05
C LEU A 38 11.13 13.31 21.02
N VAL A 39 9.93 12.75 20.82
CA VAL A 39 8.81 12.91 21.76
C VAL A 39 9.14 12.28 23.12
N GLN A 40 9.77 11.11 23.15
CA GLN A 40 10.31 10.54 24.40
C GLN A 40 11.25 11.53 25.08
N ASN A 41 12.27 12.02 24.37
CA ASN A 41 13.29 12.90 24.96
C ASN A 41 12.68 14.19 25.54
N VAL A 42 11.64 14.75 24.88
CA VAL A 42 10.88 15.89 25.41
C VAL A 42 10.18 15.51 26.71
N LEU A 43 9.47 14.39 26.72
CA LEU A 43 8.72 13.96 27.88
C LEU A 43 9.64 13.67 29.06
N ASP A 44 10.72 12.92 28.86
CA ASP A 44 11.68 12.59 29.91
C ASP A 44 12.29 13.88 30.49
N ALA A 45 12.73 14.82 29.63
CA ALA A 45 13.27 16.11 30.07
C ALA A 45 12.27 16.96 30.87
N VAL A 46 11.00 17.01 30.42
CA VAL A 46 9.94 17.73 31.14
C VAL A 46 9.64 17.06 32.48
N THR A 47 9.49 15.74 32.51
CA THR A 47 9.15 15.01 33.73
C THR A 47 10.27 15.10 34.76
N GLU A 48 11.52 14.93 34.35
CA GLU A 48 12.68 15.04 35.24
C GLU A 48 12.82 16.45 35.81
N SER A 49 12.61 17.49 35.00
CA SER A 49 12.66 18.88 35.46
C SER A 49 11.51 19.22 36.40
N VAL A 50 10.29 18.77 36.13
CA VAL A 50 9.14 19.01 37.02
C VAL A 50 9.36 18.32 38.36
N PHE A 51 9.82 17.06 38.33
CA PHE A 51 10.14 16.31 39.54
C PHE A 51 11.25 16.97 40.36
N ALA A 52 12.33 17.41 39.71
CA ALA A 52 13.42 18.13 40.37
C ALA A 52 12.96 19.44 41.01
N ARG A 53 12.12 20.23 40.32
CA ARG A 53 11.53 21.47 40.88
C ARG A 53 10.63 21.20 42.08
N GLN A 54 9.85 20.12 42.06
CA GLN A 54 9.00 19.74 43.19
C GLN A 54 9.83 19.38 44.42
N ILE A 55 10.90 18.60 44.27
CA ILE A 55 11.80 18.25 45.38
C ILE A 55 12.51 19.49 45.93
N LEU A 56 12.98 20.39 45.05
CA LEU A 56 13.64 21.62 45.49
C LEU A 56 12.70 22.58 46.23
N ALA A 57 11.40 22.52 45.95
CA ALA A 57 10.36 23.32 46.61
C ALA A 57 9.92 22.76 47.97
N LEU A 58 10.31 21.53 48.34
CA LEU A 58 10.00 20.95 49.65
C LEU A 58 10.74 21.69 50.78
N PRO A 59 10.16 21.75 51.99
CA PRO A 59 10.85 22.21 53.19
C PRO A 59 12.17 21.46 53.42
N GLU A 60 13.16 22.12 54.03
CA GLU A 60 14.52 21.58 54.21
C GLU A 60 14.57 20.19 54.85
N ALA A 61 13.70 19.91 55.82
CA ALA A 61 13.62 18.62 56.50
C ALA A 61 13.14 17.49 55.58
N GLU A 62 12.06 17.72 54.82
CA GLU A 62 11.48 16.74 53.90
C GLU A 62 12.37 16.53 52.66
N ARG A 63 13.06 17.59 52.23
CA ARG A 63 14.04 17.51 51.15
C ARG A 63 15.26 16.68 51.54
N ALA A 64 15.75 16.81 52.78
CA ALA A 64 16.87 16.00 53.27
C ALA A 64 16.51 14.50 53.28
N GLU A 65 15.29 14.16 53.71
CA GLU A 65 14.77 12.78 53.71
C GLU A 65 14.59 12.23 52.27
N ALA A 66 14.10 13.05 51.34
CA ALA A 66 14.00 12.68 49.92
C ALA A 66 15.38 12.47 49.26
N LEU A 67 16.40 13.22 49.69
CA LEU A 67 17.77 13.11 49.20
C LEU A 67 18.56 11.94 49.79
N GLU A 68 18.13 11.38 50.92
CA GLU A 68 18.67 10.11 51.43
C GLU A 68 18.15 8.91 50.63
N THR A 69 16.94 9.02 50.09
CA THR A 69 16.29 7.95 49.30
C THR A 69 16.63 8.01 47.81
N LEU A 70 16.83 9.21 47.26
CA LEU A 70 17.29 9.43 45.89
C LEU A 70 18.80 9.76 45.92
N PRO A 71 19.69 8.97 45.29
CA PRO A 71 21.13 9.21 45.32
C PRO A 71 21.54 10.38 44.38
N LEU A 72 20.92 11.54 44.57
CA LEU A 72 21.11 12.75 43.79
C LEU A 72 21.62 13.86 44.72
N SER A 73 22.57 14.66 44.27
CA SER A 73 22.99 15.86 44.99
C SER A 73 22.06 17.05 44.71
N VAL A 74 22.02 18.03 45.61
CA VAL A 74 21.26 19.28 45.42
C VAL A 74 21.71 20.01 44.15
N ASP A 75 22.99 19.98 43.83
CA ASP A 75 23.54 20.57 42.61
C ASP A 75 23.02 19.86 41.35
N GLN A 76 22.96 18.53 41.34
CA GLN A 76 22.38 17.75 40.24
C GLN A 76 20.88 17.98 40.07
N LEU A 77 20.13 18.15 41.17
CA LEU A 77 18.70 18.49 41.10
C LEU A 77 18.49 19.90 40.55
N THR A 78 19.34 20.85 40.95
CA THR A 78 19.27 22.23 40.47
C THR A 78 19.61 22.31 38.98
N GLU A 79 20.60 21.54 38.53
CA GLU A 79 20.93 21.40 37.12
C GLU A 79 19.73 20.82 36.34
N ARG A 80 19.15 19.70 36.79
CA ARG A 80 17.96 19.09 36.15
C ARG A 80 16.71 19.98 36.15
N ALA A 81 16.52 20.82 37.18
CA ALA A 81 15.39 21.73 37.29
C ALA A 81 15.45 22.90 36.30
N VAL A 82 16.65 23.28 35.87
CA VAL A 82 16.91 24.40 34.93
C VAL A 82 17.20 23.88 33.52
N SER A 83 17.71 22.66 33.37
CA SER A 83 18.19 22.12 32.09
C SER A 83 17.10 21.74 31.10
N ALA A 84 15.80 21.76 31.43
CA ALA A 84 14.75 21.30 30.52
C ALA A 84 14.52 22.21 29.30
N GLU A 85 14.76 23.51 29.40
CA GLU A 85 14.41 24.45 28.31
C GLU A 85 15.22 24.20 27.03
N GLY A 86 16.51 23.86 27.18
CA GLY A 86 17.40 23.57 26.04
C GLY A 86 17.03 22.31 25.25
N PRO A 87 16.94 21.13 25.88
CA PRO A 87 16.53 19.87 25.25
C PRO A 87 15.14 19.95 24.63
N ILE A 88 14.18 20.63 25.27
CA ILE A 88 12.84 20.82 24.71
C ILE A 88 12.90 21.66 23.44
N TYR A 89 13.64 22.78 23.45
CA TYR A 89 13.82 23.61 22.26
C TYR A 89 14.45 22.81 21.10
N TRP A 90 15.55 22.10 21.34
CA TRP A 90 16.21 21.29 20.31
C TRP A 90 15.35 20.15 19.82
N ALA A 91 14.63 19.46 20.71
CA ALA A 91 13.73 18.39 20.32
C ALA A 91 12.55 18.92 19.48
N MET A 92 11.97 20.09 19.80
CA MET A 92 10.96 20.73 18.95
C MET A 92 11.52 21.08 17.57
N VAL A 93 12.71 21.69 17.51
CA VAL A 93 13.39 22.00 16.25
C VAL A 93 13.61 20.73 15.43
N PHE A 94 14.12 19.66 16.05
CA PHE A 94 14.32 18.39 15.36
C PHE A 94 13.00 17.74 14.94
N ILE A 95 11.94 17.79 15.73
CA ILE A 95 10.63 17.27 15.34
C ILE A 95 10.16 17.99 14.08
N VAL A 96 10.29 19.31 13.99
CA VAL A 96 9.92 20.08 12.80
C VAL A 96 10.80 19.69 11.62
N VAL A 97 12.13 19.66 11.80
CA VAL A 97 13.09 19.31 10.73
C VAL A 97 12.86 17.89 10.20
N PHE A 98 12.72 16.88 11.07
CA PHE A 98 12.47 15.50 10.66
C PHE A 98 11.07 15.31 10.08
N SER A 99 10.07 16.04 10.56
CA SER A 99 8.72 16.01 9.97
C SER A 99 8.70 16.61 8.56
N LEU A 100 9.41 17.73 8.35
CA LEU A 100 9.58 18.33 7.03
C LEU A 100 10.38 17.43 6.09
N ALA A 101 11.49 16.86 6.57
CA ALA A 101 12.29 15.90 5.81
C ALA A 101 11.44 14.69 5.40
N ARG A 102 10.70 14.09 6.35
CA ARG A 102 9.75 13.01 6.07
C ARG A 102 8.75 13.42 4.98
N GLY A 103 8.13 14.59 5.09
CA GLY A 103 7.17 15.07 4.10
C GLY A 103 7.79 15.22 2.71
N LEU A 104 8.97 15.84 2.62
CA LEU A 104 9.70 16.04 1.36
C LEU A 104 10.10 14.71 0.71
N PHE A 105 10.69 13.80 1.48
CA PHE A 105 11.14 12.51 0.96
C PHE A 105 9.98 11.55 0.66
N ALA A 106 8.88 11.61 1.42
CA ALA A 106 7.65 10.89 1.08
C ALA A 106 7.04 11.39 -0.23
N PHE A 107 7.03 12.72 -0.45
CA PHE A 107 6.59 13.30 -1.72
C PHE A 107 7.50 12.88 -2.87
N ALA A 108 8.82 13.00 -2.72
CA ALA A 108 9.79 12.60 -3.74
C ALA A 108 9.63 11.10 -4.07
N GLN A 109 9.52 10.26 -3.06
CA GLN A 109 9.25 8.83 -3.20
C GLN A 109 7.97 8.57 -4.00
N ALA A 110 6.85 9.21 -3.66
CA ALA A 110 5.57 9.02 -4.35
C ALA A 110 5.63 9.51 -5.81
N PHE A 111 6.22 10.68 -6.04
CA PHE A 111 6.35 11.28 -7.37
C PHE A 111 7.24 10.43 -8.28
N LEU A 112 8.43 10.05 -7.81
CA LEU A 112 9.38 9.25 -8.59
C LEU A 112 8.83 7.85 -8.89
N ALA A 113 8.14 7.24 -7.93
CA ALA A 113 7.48 5.95 -8.13
C ALA A 113 6.35 6.03 -9.17
N GLN A 114 5.54 7.09 -9.11
CA GLN A 114 4.49 7.31 -10.09
C GLN A 114 5.07 7.59 -11.49
N LYS A 115 6.17 8.35 -11.58
CA LYS A 115 6.88 8.57 -12.83
C LYS A 115 7.34 7.24 -13.46
N VAL A 116 8.05 6.41 -12.70
CA VAL A 116 8.48 5.07 -13.16
C VAL A 116 7.28 4.21 -13.56
N SER A 117 6.17 4.27 -12.81
CA SER A 117 4.94 3.54 -13.15
C SER A 117 4.38 3.95 -14.50
N GLN A 118 4.34 5.26 -14.81
CA GLN A 118 3.84 5.75 -16.10
C GLN A 118 4.80 5.43 -17.25
N ASP A 119 6.10 5.56 -17.03
CA ASP A 119 7.11 5.22 -18.03
C ASP A 119 7.07 3.72 -18.39
N LEU A 120 6.87 2.83 -17.41
CA LEU A 120 6.61 1.41 -17.66
C LEU A 120 5.34 1.18 -18.47
N ALA A 121 4.26 1.92 -18.17
CA ALA A 121 3.01 1.81 -18.91
C ALA A 121 3.19 2.18 -20.38
N PHE A 122 3.95 3.25 -20.62
CA PHE A 122 4.29 3.73 -21.95
C PHE A 122 5.04 2.66 -22.75
N ASP A 123 6.09 2.08 -22.16
CA ASP A 123 6.87 1.01 -22.79
C ASP A 123 6.00 -0.20 -23.13
N PHE A 124 5.23 -0.73 -22.18
CA PHE A 124 4.39 -1.90 -22.40
C PHE A 124 3.31 -1.64 -23.46
N ARG A 125 2.68 -0.46 -23.45
CA ARG A 125 1.65 -0.11 -24.44
C ARG A 125 2.24 -0.02 -25.85
N ASN A 126 3.40 0.61 -26.00
CA ASN A 126 4.06 0.72 -27.30
C ASN A 126 4.54 -0.62 -27.83
N GLU A 127 5.18 -1.44 -26.98
CA GLU A 127 5.64 -2.78 -27.38
C GLU A 127 4.47 -3.70 -27.73
N LEU A 128 3.37 -3.65 -26.96
CA LEU A 128 2.15 -4.39 -27.31
C LEU A 128 1.55 -3.90 -28.62
N PHE A 129 1.46 -2.58 -28.81
CA PHE A 129 0.90 -2.01 -30.03
C PHE A 129 1.72 -2.39 -31.26
N GLU A 130 3.05 -2.26 -31.20
CA GLU A 130 3.95 -2.69 -32.28
C GLU A 130 3.81 -4.19 -32.55
N LYS A 131 3.78 -5.01 -31.48
CA LYS A 131 3.63 -6.46 -31.64
C LYS A 131 2.31 -6.82 -32.31
N ILE A 132 1.20 -6.23 -31.85
CA ILE A 132 -0.14 -6.47 -32.38
C ILE A 132 -0.20 -6.13 -33.88
N GLN A 133 0.45 -5.06 -34.33
CA GLN A 133 0.48 -4.71 -35.75
C GLN A 133 1.29 -5.67 -36.62
N ARG A 134 2.29 -6.36 -36.04
CA ARG A 134 3.19 -7.28 -36.76
C ARG A 134 2.68 -8.73 -36.76
N LEU A 135 1.60 -9.03 -36.04
CA LEU A 135 1.03 -10.38 -35.99
C LEU A 135 0.23 -10.68 -37.27
N SER A 136 0.16 -11.97 -37.63
CA SER A 136 -0.51 -12.42 -38.85
C SER A 136 -2.03 -12.25 -38.76
N PHE A 137 -2.70 -12.19 -39.92
CA PHE A 137 -4.17 -12.19 -39.97
C PHE A 137 -4.80 -13.38 -39.25
N SER A 138 -4.19 -14.59 -39.32
CA SER A 138 -4.66 -15.76 -38.58
C SER A 138 -4.68 -15.54 -37.05
N TYR A 139 -3.72 -14.78 -36.53
CA TYR A 139 -3.72 -14.41 -35.11
C TYR A 139 -4.93 -13.54 -34.76
N HIS A 140 -5.24 -12.55 -35.61
CA HIS A 140 -6.39 -11.67 -35.43
C HIS A 140 -7.74 -12.39 -35.60
N ASP A 141 -7.81 -13.40 -36.47
CA ASP A 141 -9.01 -14.25 -36.63
C ASP A 141 -9.30 -15.08 -35.37
N ARG A 142 -8.25 -15.53 -34.68
CA ARG A 142 -8.36 -16.33 -33.44
C ARG A 142 -8.51 -15.48 -32.18
N ASN A 143 -8.10 -14.21 -32.20
CA ASN A 143 -8.08 -13.33 -31.03
C ASN A 143 -8.97 -12.11 -31.23
N ARG A 144 -10.05 -12.02 -30.45
CA ARG A 144 -11.02 -10.92 -30.54
C ARG A 144 -10.37 -9.57 -30.21
N THR A 145 -10.66 -8.52 -31.00
CA THR A 145 -10.16 -7.15 -30.80
C THR A 145 -10.30 -6.65 -29.37
N GLY A 146 -11.47 -6.86 -28.75
CA GLY A 146 -11.71 -6.43 -27.36
C GLY A 146 -10.76 -7.08 -26.34
N GLN A 147 -10.34 -8.33 -26.56
CA GLN A 147 -9.38 -8.98 -25.66
C GLN A 147 -7.99 -8.38 -25.80
N LEU A 148 -7.57 -8.03 -27.02
CA LEU A 148 -6.30 -7.35 -27.27
C LEU A 148 -6.30 -5.95 -26.63
N MET A 149 -7.42 -5.23 -26.74
CA MET A 149 -7.59 -3.93 -26.08
C MET A 149 -7.47 -4.02 -24.56
N ILE A 150 -8.17 -4.95 -23.91
CA ILE A 150 -8.08 -5.16 -22.45
C ILE A 150 -6.63 -5.48 -22.02
N ARG A 151 -5.91 -6.27 -22.82
CA ARG A 151 -4.50 -6.60 -22.54
C ARG A 151 -3.60 -5.37 -22.66
N ALA A 152 -3.86 -4.47 -23.62
CA ALA A 152 -3.11 -3.23 -23.80
C ALA A 152 -3.49 -2.12 -22.80
N THR A 153 -4.68 -2.18 -22.21
CA THR A 153 -5.16 -1.19 -21.23
C THR A 153 -5.07 -1.71 -19.80
N ASP A 154 -5.98 -2.59 -19.40
CA ASP A 154 -6.26 -2.97 -18.01
C ASP A 154 -5.17 -3.87 -17.43
N ASP A 155 -4.62 -4.77 -18.26
CA ASP A 155 -3.54 -5.63 -17.80
C ASP A 155 -2.26 -4.83 -17.59
N VAL A 156 -1.94 -3.90 -18.51
CA VAL A 156 -0.81 -2.97 -18.33
C VAL A 156 -1.03 -2.09 -17.09
N GLU A 157 -2.26 -1.64 -16.88
CA GLU A 157 -2.65 -0.85 -15.70
C GLU A 157 -2.38 -1.61 -14.38
N LYS A 158 -2.85 -2.85 -14.28
CA LYS A 158 -2.62 -3.70 -13.09
C LYS A 158 -1.13 -3.96 -12.88
N LEU A 159 -0.41 -4.23 -13.96
CA LEU A 159 1.02 -4.49 -13.90
C LEU A 159 1.81 -3.27 -13.43
N ARG A 160 1.56 -2.08 -14.01
CA ARG A 160 2.27 -0.84 -13.63
C ARG A 160 1.95 -0.39 -12.21
N MET A 161 0.70 -0.58 -11.75
CA MET A 161 0.32 -0.22 -10.38
C MET A 161 1.08 -1.07 -9.38
N PHE A 162 1.19 -2.38 -9.63
CA PHE A 162 1.94 -3.25 -8.74
C PHE A 162 3.44 -2.99 -8.77
N ILE A 163 4.06 -2.89 -9.95
CA ILE A 163 5.52 -2.66 -10.05
C ILE A 163 5.90 -1.28 -9.49
N GLY A 164 5.16 -0.24 -9.85
CA GLY A 164 5.49 1.13 -9.47
C GLY A 164 5.10 1.49 -8.04
N GLN A 165 3.91 1.08 -7.58
CA GLN A 165 3.38 1.46 -6.26
C GLN A 165 3.34 0.28 -5.29
N GLY A 166 2.78 -0.86 -5.72
CA GLY A 166 2.58 -2.02 -4.83
C GLY A 166 3.88 -2.58 -4.25
N MET A 167 4.94 -2.72 -5.06
CA MET A 167 6.25 -3.20 -4.63
C MET A 167 6.92 -2.21 -3.67
N LEU A 168 6.80 -0.91 -3.95
CA LEU A 168 7.36 0.13 -3.10
C LEU A 168 6.65 0.16 -1.75
N LEU A 169 5.32 0.09 -1.74
CA LEU A 169 4.52 -0.04 -0.52
C LEU A 169 4.86 -1.32 0.26
N ALA A 170 5.20 -2.42 -0.42
CA ALA A 170 5.64 -3.66 0.23
C ALA A 170 6.96 -3.47 0.97
N VAL A 171 7.94 -2.86 0.31
CA VAL A 171 9.23 -2.54 0.92
C VAL A 171 9.02 -1.55 2.07
N GLN A 172 8.20 -0.52 1.89
CA GLN A 172 7.86 0.43 2.94
C GLN A 172 7.28 -0.27 4.17
N SER A 173 6.30 -1.15 3.95
CA SER A 173 5.60 -1.88 5.01
C SER A 173 6.57 -2.78 5.78
N ILE A 174 7.40 -3.55 5.07
CA ILE A 174 8.38 -4.46 5.67
C ILE A 174 9.43 -3.68 6.46
N VAL A 175 10.02 -2.63 5.86
CA VAL A 175 11.09 -1.86 6.48
C VAL A 175 10.57 -1.08 7.70
N LEU A 176 9.38 -0.48 7.61
CA LEU A 176 8.77 0.20 8.75
C LEU A 176 8.39 -0.76 9.86
N LEU A 177 7.83 -1.93 9.53
CA LEU A 177 7.47 -2.97 10.49
C LEU A 177 8.70 -3.51 11.22
N ILE A 178 9.73 -3.93 10.48
CA ILE A 178 10.97 -4.44 11.06
C ILE A 178 11.66 -3.34 11.86
N GLY A 179 11.81 -2.14 11.30
CA GLY A 179 12.48 -1.01 11.96
C GLY A 179 11.79 -0.61 13.26
N SER A 180 10.46 -0.52 13.28
CA SER A 180 9.71 -0.22 14.50
C SER A 180 9.82 -1.34 15.54
N LEU A 181 9.69 -2.61 15.14
CA LEU A 181 9.87 -3.74 16.06
C LEU A 181 11.28 -3.81 16.64
N THR A 182 12.31 -3.51 15.84
CA THR A 182 13.69 -3.43 16.30
C THR A 182 13.85 -2.33 17.35
N VAL A 183 13.35 -1.12 17.09
CA VAL A 183 13.40 -0.02 18.07
C VAL A 183 12.66 -0.38 19.36
N LEU A 184 11.48 -0.99 19.27
CA LEU A 184 10.71 -1.42 20.43
C LEU A 184 11.45 -2.49 21.24
N ALA A 185 12.00 -3.51 20.58
CA ALA A 185 12.72 -4.60 21.23
C ALA A 185 13.97 -4.10 21.99
N PHE A 186 14.70 -3.12 21.43
CA PHE A 186 15.83 -2.47 22.10
C PHE A 186 15.40 -1.55 23.24
N THR A 187 14.20 -0.98 23.19
CA THR A 187 13.70 -0.11 24.27
C THR A 187 13.21 -0.95 25.45
N ASN A 188 12.35 -1.95 25.18
CA ASN A 188 11.90 -2.88 26.22
C ASN A 188 11.43 -4.20 25.60
N LEU A 189 12.25 -5.25 25.73
CA LEU A 189 11.96 -6.55 25.15
C LEU A 189 10.72 -7.21 25.77
N SER A 190 10.53 -7.07 27.10
CA SER A 190 9.39 -7.66 27.81
C SER A 190 8.06 -7.07 27.31
N LEU A 191 7.98 -5.74 27.19
CA LEU A 191 6.80 -5.05 26.68
C LEU A 191 6.55 -5.36 25.20
N THR A 192 7.62 -5.51 24.42
CA THR A 192 7.53 -5.91 22.99
C THR A 192 6.94 -7.31 22.82
N LEU A 193 7.31 -8.26 23.68
CA LEU A 193 6.76 -9.62 23.64
C LEU A 193 5.26 -9.67 23.98
N ILE A 194 4.75 -8.70 24.74
CA ILE A 194 3.32 -8.59 25.07
C ILE A 194 2.49 -8.13 23.86
N ILE A 195 3.02 -7.23 23.03
CA ILE A 195 2.34 -6.73 21.83
C ILE A 195 2.53 -7.62 20.61
N LEU A 196 3.58 -8.43 20.56
CA LEU A 196 3.90 -9.28 19.41
C LEU A 196 2.74 -10.19 18.97
N PRO A 197 1.95 -10.83 19.87
CA PRO A 197 0.78 -11.64 19.50
C PRO A 197 -0.35 -10.87 18.81
N VAL A 198 -0.41 -9.54 18.98
CA VAL A 198 -1.42 -8.69 18.32
C VAL A 198 -1.21 -8.68 16.80
N LEU A 199 0.03 -8.83 16.35
CA LEU A 199 0.40 -8.77 14.93
C LEU A 199 -0.08 -9.95 14.09
N PRO A 200 0.14 -11.22 14.46
CA PRO A 200 -0.42 -12.34 13.70
C PRO A 200 -1.95 -12.32 13.72
N VAL A 201 -2.58 -11.89 14.81
CA VAL A 201 -4.04 -11.71 14.87
C VAL A 201 -4.49 -10.67 13.86
N ALA A 202 -3.85 -9.50 13.84
CA ALA A 202 -4.14 -8.45 12.86
C ALA A 202 -3.91 -8.94 11.41
N LEU A 203 -2.80 -9.63 11.16
CA LEU A 203 -2.47 -10.16 9.83
C LEU A 203 -3.53 -11.13 9.32
N ILE A 204 -3.91 -12.11 10.15
CA ILE A 204 -4.93 -13.11 9.80
C ILE A 204 -6.24 -12.40 9.47
N LEU A 205 -6.64 -11.42 10.28
CA LEU A 205 -7.85 -10.65 10.03
C LEU A 205 -7.77 -9.91 8.71
N PHE A 206 -6.71 -9.13 8.47
CA PHE A 206 -6.54 -8.40 7.20
C PHE A 206 -6.55 -9.34 5.99
N MET A 207 -5.96 -10.54 6.09
CA MET A 207 -6.00 -11.55 5.03
C MET A 207 -7.41 -12.11 4.79
N VAL A 208 -8.11 -12.50 5.87
CA VAL A 208 -9.48 -13.01 5.79
C VAL A 208 -10.39 -11.93 5.20
N PHE A 209 -10.29 -10.69 5.68
CA PHE A 209 -11.09 -9.59 5.18
C PHE A 209 -10.76 -9.21 3.74
N GLY A 210 -9.48 -9.22 3.35
CA GLY A 210 -9.08 -8.99 1.96
C GLY A 210 -9.73 -10.01 1.01
N SER A 211 -9.75 -11.29 1.39
CA SER A 211 -10.36 -12.34 0.57
C SER A 211 -11.89 -12.21 0.50
N VAL A 212 -12.56 -11.92 1.62
CA VAL A 212 -14.00 -11.69 1.68
C VAL A 212 -14.39 -10.45 0.86
N ALA A 213 -13.67 -9.34 1.01
CA ALA A 213 -13.92 -8.10 0.29
C ALA A 213 -13.81 -8.31 -1.22
N GLN A 214 -12.78 -9.03 -1.69
CA GLN A 214 -12.60 -9.29 -3.12
C GLN A 214 -13.81 -10.04 -3.73
N SER A 215 -14.34 -11.04 -3.03
CA SER A 215 -15.54 -11.78 -3.47
C SER A 215 -16.78 -10.87 -3.53
N LEU A 216 -17.00 -10.07 -2.48
CA LEU A 216 -18.15 -9.18 -2.35
C LEU A 216 -18.17 -8.07 -3.41
N PHE A 217 -17.02 -7.44 -3.66
CA PHE A 217 -16.89 -6.43 -4.71
C PHE A 217 -16.98 -7.05 -6.11
N GLY A 218 -16.53 -8.29 -6.29
CA GLY A 218 -16.76 -9.04 -7.52
C GLY A 218 -18.25 -9.22 -7.83
N GLU A 219 -19.06 -9.51 -6.81
CA GLU A 219 -20.52 -9.62 -6.96
C GLU A 219 -21.20 -8.27 -7.21
N ILE A 220 -20.72 -7.17 -6.59
CA ILE A 220 -21.15 -5.80 -6.95
C ILE A 220 -20.93 -5.57 -8.45
N GLN A 221 -19.74 -5.87 -8.95
CA GLN A 221 -19.40 -5.66 -10.35
C GLN A 221 -20.30 -6.47 -11.29
N ARG A 222 -20.61 -7.73 -10.96
CA ARG A 222 -21.54 -8.55 -11.75
C ARG A 222 -22.94 -7.96 -11.80
N ARG A 223 -23.48 -7.55 -10.65
CA ARG A 223 -24.83 -6.95 -10.58
C ARG A 223 -24.90 -5.62 -11.32
N LEU A 224 -23.83 -4.82 -11.25
CA LEU A 224 -23.70 -3.58 -11.99
C LEU A 224 -23.65 -3.83 -13.51
N SER A 225 -22.93 -4.86 -13.96
CA SER A 225 -22.93 -5.27 -15.37
C SER A 225 -24.33 -5.65 -15.84
N THR A 226 -25.07 -6.48 -15.10
CA THR A 226 -26.45 -6.84 -15.45
C THR A 226 -27.38 -5.63 -15.51
N LEU A 227 -27.26 -4.68 -14.57
CA LEU A 227 -28.03 -3.44 -14.60
C LEU A 227 -27.74 -2.63 -15.87
N ASN A 228 -26.46 -2.50 -16.23
CA ASN A 228 -26.03 -1.78 -17.43
C ASN A 228 -26.46 -2.48 -18.72
N GLU A 229 -26.47 -3.82 -18.76
CA GLU A 229 -26.99 -4.60 -19.89
C GLU A 229 -28.47 -4.30 -20.13
N ILE A 230 -29.31 -4.32 -19.09
CA ILE A 230 -30.73 -3.96 -19.19
C ILE A 230 -30.91 -2.54 -19.71
N LEU A 231 -30.14 -1.59 -19.16
CA LEU A 231 -30.17 -0.20 -19.61
C LEU A 231 -29.79 -0.07 -21.10
N GLN A 232 -28.72 -0.75 -21.52
CA GLN A 232 -28.26 -0.72 -22.90
C GLN A 232 -29.29 -1.32 -23.87
N GLU A 233 -29.90 -2.45 -23.52
CA GLU A 233 -30.97 -3.08 -24.30
C GLU A 233 -32.18 -2.16 -24.43
N ASN A 234 -32.61 -1.52 -23.34
CA ASN A 234 -33.76 -0.63 -23.34
C ASN A 234 -33.53 0.65 -24.15
N LEU A 235 -32.32 1.22 -24.11
CA LEU A 235 -31.96 2.39 -24.90
C LEU A 235 -31.85 2.05 -26.40
N ALA A 236 -31.22 0.93 -26.75
CA ALA A 236 -31.10 0.48 -28.13
C ALA A 236 -32.47 0.08 -28.71
N GLY A 237 -33.30 -0.57 -27.89
CA GLY A 237 -34.62 -1.10 -28.23
C GLY A 237 -35.79 -0.14 -27.97
N ILE A 238 -35.54 1.14 -27.67
CA ILE A 238 -36.58 2.05 -27.17
C ILE A 238 -37.82 2.15 -28.08
N ARG A 239 -37.64 2.04 -29.40
CA ARG A 239 -38.75 2.03 -30.37
C ARG A 239 -39.64 0.80 -30.22
N VAL A 240 -39.05 -0.37 -29.95
CA VAL A 240 -39.77 -1.63 -29.73
C VAL A 240 -40.52 -1.57 -28.40
N VAL A 241 -39.85 -1.12 -27.33
CA VAL A 241 -40.49 -0.94 -26.02
C VAL A 241 -41.72 -0.02 -26.11
N LYS A 242 -41.59 1.11 -26.83
CA LYS A 242 -42.69 2.04 -27.08
C LYS A 242 -43.77 1.48 -28.00
N ALA A 243 -43.40 0.77 -29.07
CA ALA A 243 -44.36 0.19 -30.01
C ALA A 243 -45.25 -0.89 -29.36
N PHE A 244 -44.72 -1.64 -28.40
CA PHE A 244 -45.45 -2.69 -27.69
C PHE A 244 -45.98 -2.26 -26.31
N VAL A 245 -45.84 -0.98 -25.93
CA VAL A 245 -46.30 -0.41 -24.65
C VAL A 245 -45.77 -1.20 -23.44
N ARG A 246 -44.48 -1.55 -23.47
CA ARG A 246 -43.80 -2.39 -22.47
C ARG A 246 -43.01 -1.60 -21.43
N GLU A 247 -43.21 -0.28 -21.31
CA GLU A 247 -42.39 0.57 -20.44
C GLU A 247 -42.43 0.14 -18.98
N ARG A 248 -43.60 -0.23 -18.45
CA ARG A 248 -43.73 -0.68 -17.06
C ARG A 248 -42.95 -1.96 -16.78
N GLU A 249 -43.04 -2.94 -17.69
CA GLU A 249 -42.33 -4.21 -17.54
C GLU A 249 -40.81 -4.02 -17.56
N GLU A 250 -40.32 -3.15 -18.46
CA GLU A 250 -38.90 -2.83 -18.54
C GLU A 250 -38.41 -1.96 -17.36
N GLN A 251 -39.27 -1.08 -16.82
CA GLN A 251 -39.01 -0.36 -15.57
C GLN A 251 -38.91 -1.33 -14.39
N ASP A 252 -39.88 -2.25 -14.24
CA ASP A 252 -39.86 -3.26 -13.18
C ASP A 252 -38.61 -4.15 -13.27
N ARG A 253 -38.22 -4.54 -14.49
CA ARG A 253 -37.01 -5.33 -14.75
C ARG A 253 -35.75 -4.56 -14.33
N PHE A 254 -35.66 -3.27 -14.66
CA PHE A 254 -34.56 -2.40 -14.26
C PHE A 254 -34.52 -2.22 -12.73
N ASP A 255 -35.66 -1.90 -12.11
CA ASP A 255 -35.78 -1.66 -10.67
C ASP A 255 -35.40 -2.91 -9.86
N ASN A 256 -35.81 -4.09 -10.31
CA ASN A 256 -35.40 -5.36 -9.71
C ASN A 256 -33.87 -5.57 -9.77
N ALA A 257 -33.22 -5.22 -10.89
CA ALA A 257 -31.77 -5.30 -11.00
C ALA A 257 -31.07 -4.25 -10.13
N ALA A 258 -31.60 -3.03 -10.08
CA ALA A 258 -31.09 -1.94 -9.24
C ALA A 258 -31.21 -2.27 -7.75
N GLN A 259 -32.33 -2.86 -7.33
CA GLN A 259 -32.54 -3.31 -5.96
C GLN A 259 -31.56 -4.42 -5.57
N ARG A 260 -31.33 -5.42 -6.44
CA ARG A 260 -30.31 -6.45 -6.20
C ARG A 260 -28.91 -5.83 -6.07
N LEU A 261 -28.56 -4.85 -6.90
CA LEU A 261 -27.29 -4.13 -6.78
C LEU A 261 -27.21 -3.39 -5.43
N MET A 262 -28.26 -2.65 -5.05
CA MET A 262 -28.36 -1.95 -3.77
C MET A 262 -28.20 -2.91 -2.57
N GLU A 263 -28.90 -4.03 -2.56
CA GLU A 263 -28.81 -5.05 -1.50
C GLU A 263 -27.38 -5.58 -1.35
N GLN A 264 -26.67 -5.76 -2.46
CA GLN A 264 -25.29 -6.19 -2.43
C GLN A 264 -24.38 -5.09 -1.87
N HIS A 265 -24.56 -3.82 -2.25
CA HIS A 265 -23.85 -2.70 -1.64
C HIS A 265 -24.12 -2.61 -0.13
N ILE A 266 -25.37 -2.77 0.31
CA ILE A 266 -25.74 -2.79 1.72
C ILE A 266 -25.05 -3.96 2.44
N ARG A 267 -24.97 -5.15 1.83
CA ARG A 267 -24.25 -6.30 2.39
C ARG A 267 -22.77 -5.99 2.58
N VAL A 268 -22.13 -5.36 1.60
CA VAL A 268 -20.73 -4.92 1.73
C VAL A 268 -20.57 -3.88 2.83
N ALA A 269 -21.45 -2.87 2.86
CA ALA A 269 -21.43 -1.82 3.88
C ALA A 269 -21.58 -2.41 5.30
N LYS A 270 -22.49 -3.37 5.50
CA LYS A 270 -22.68 -4.07 6.78
C LYS A 270 -21.43 -4.85 7.20
N ILE A 271 -20.72 -5.48 6.27
CA ILE A 271 -19.49 -6.20 6.60
C ILE A 271 -18.38 -5.20 6.99
N PHE A 272 -18.26 -4.11 6.22
CA PHE A 272 -17.27 -3.06 6.48
C PHE A 272 -17.55 -2.27 7.76
N SER A 273 -18.82 -2.14 8.16
CA SER A 273 -19.20 -1.48 9.42
C SER A 273 -18.72 -2.25 10.66
N PHE A 274 -18.46 -3.56 10.55
CA PHE A 274 -17.84 -4.33 11.64
C PHE A 274 -16.31 -4.42 11.49
N LEU A 275 -15.81 -4.41 10.26
CA LEU A 275 -14.39 -4.58 9.94
C LEU A 275 -13.47 -3.57 10.64
N PHE A 276 -13.63 -2.28 10.33
CA PHE A 276 -12.74 -1.25 10.86
C PHE A 276 -12.84 -1.11 12.38
N PRO A 277 -14.05 -1.12 12.98
CA PRO A 277 -14.16 -1.13 14.44
C PRO A 277 -13.47 -2.32 15.10
N PHE A 278 -13.52 -3.53 14.51
CA PHE A 278 -12.86 -4.70 15.07
C PHE A 278 -11.32 -4.60 14.97
N ILE A 279 -10.82 -4.08 13.85
CA ILE A 279 -9.39 -3.76 13.67
C ILE A 279 -8.94 -2.73 14.72
N PHE A 280 -9.70 -1.65 14.91
CA PHE A 280 -9.41 -0.65 15.94
C PHE A 280 -9.53 -1.21 17.35
N LEU A 281 -10.47 -2.11 17.62
CA LEU A 281 -10.59 -2.77 18.91
C LEU A 281 -9.30 -3.52 19.24
N ILE A 282 -8.75 -4.29 18.30
CA ILE A 282 -7.51 -5.05 18.51
C ILE A 282 -6.31 -4.11 18.73
N SER A 283 -6.22 -3.04 17.95
CA SER A 283 -5.20 -2.01 18.15
C SER A 283 -5.31 -1.35 19.54
N ASN A 284 -6.54 -1.02 19.96
CA ASN A 284 -6.81 -0.45 21.28
C ASN A 284 -6.56 -1.44 22.42
N LEU A 285 -6.82 -2.73 22.23
CA LEU A 285 -6.46 -3.78 23.19
C LEU A 285 -4.94 -3.88 23.33
N GLY A 286 -4.19 -3.77 22.23
CA GLY A 286 -2.73 -3.64 22.27
C GLY A 286 -2.28 -2.41 23.04
N GLN A 287 -2.91 -1.26 22.81
CA GLN A 287 -2.64 -0.02 23.54
C GLN A 287 -2.98 -0.16 25.04
N ALA A 288 -4.08 -0.80 25.40
CA ALA A 288 -4.47 -1.06 26.78
C ALA A 288 -3.48 -2.01 27.48
N ALA A 289 -2.97 -3.03 26.77
CA ALA A 289 -1.92 -3.90 27.28
C ALA A 289 -0.62 -3.13 27.54
N VAL A 290 -0.22 -2.23 26.62
CA VAL A 290 0.93 -1.34 26.81
C VAL A 290 0.74 -0.40 28.00
N VAL A 291 -0.45 0.16 28.20
CA VAL A 291 -0.79 0.98 29.38
C VAL A 291 -0.67 0.17 30.66
N TYR A 292 -1.28 -1.02 30.73
CA TYR A 292 -1.30 -1.82 31.95
C TYR A 292 0.10 -2.32 32.35
N TRP A 293 0.81 -2.96 31.42
CA TRP A 293 2.13 -3.51 31.69
C TRP A 293 3.22 -2.45 31.74
N GLY A 294 3.16 -1.45 30.87
CA GLY A 294 4.07 -0.31 30.90
C GLY A 294 3.88 0.54 32.16
N GLY A 295 2.64 0.78 32.57
CA GLY A 295 2.33 1.48 33.82
C GLY A 295 2.89 0.76 35.05
N ARG A 296 2.79 -0.57 35.10
CA ARG A 296 3.47 -1.37 36.14
C ARG A 296 4.98 -1.18 36.12
N GLN A 297 5.61 -1.19 34.94
CA GLN A 297 7.05 -1.01 34.83
C GLN A 297 7.51 0.40 35.23
N ILE A 298 6.70 1.42 34.96
CA ILE A 298 6.92 2.80 35.44
C ILE A 298 6.86 2.85 36.97
N LEU A 299 5.90 2.18 37.61
CA LEU A 299 5.81 2.12 39.08
C LEU A 299 7.00 1.42 39.75
N PHE A 300 7.73 0.57 39.02
CA PHE A 300 8.93 -0.12 39.50
C PHE A 300 10.23 0.50 38.96
N ASP A 301 10.17 1.71 38.40
CA ASP A 301 11.32 2.44 37.83
C ASP A 301 12.13 1.67 36.77
N THR A 302 11.48 0.77 36.03
CA THR A 302 12.09 -0.04 34.94
C THR A 302 11.75 0.48 33.55
N LEU A 303 10.85 1.47 33.45
CA LEU A 303 10.43 2.12 32.22
C LEU A 303 10.10 3.58 32.53
N THR A 304 10.57 4.51 31.70
CA THR A 304 10.23 5.94 31.84
C THR A 304 8.88 6.26 31.18
N LEU A 305 8.31 7.41 31.54
CA LEU A 305 7.08 7.88 30.90
C LEU A 305 7.29 8.17 29.40
N GLY A 306 8.45 8.70 29.02
CA GLY A 306 8.79 8.94 27.62
C GLY A 306 8.95 7.65 26.84
N GLU A 307 9.60 6.61 27.40
CA GLU A 307 9.68 5.29 26.76
C GLU A 307 8.29 4.69 26.53
N TRP A 308 7.40 4.77 27.52
CA TRP A 308 6.02 4.32 27.37
C TRP A 308 5.28 5.07 26.25
N GLN A 309 5.40 6.40 26.18
CA GLN A 309 4.78 7.18 25.10
C GLN A 309 5.35 6.80 23.73
N LYS A 310 6.67 6.60 23.64
CA LYS A 310 7.33 6.10 22.44
C LYS A 310 6.76 4.75 22.01
N PHE A 311 6.53 3.82 22.95
CA PHE A 311 5.86 2.55 22.69
C PHE A 311 4.46 2.74 22.09
N SER A 312 3.66 3.64 22.66
CA SER A 312 2.33 3.97 22.16
C SER A 312 2.35 4.48 20.71
N LEU A 313 3.28 5.39 20.40
CA LEU A 313 3.41 5.95 19.06
C LEU A 313 3.86 4.91 18.02
N TYR A 314 4.83 4.06 18.36
CA TYR A 314 5.28 3.01 17.44
C TYR A 314 4.24 1.92 17.21
N LEU A 315 3.28 1.70 18.13
CA LEU A 315 2.25 0.68 17.97
C LEU A 315 1.45 0.87 16.67
N ILE A 316 1.19 2.13 16.29
CA ILE A 316 0.57 2.49 15.00
C ILE A 316 1.46 2.07 13.81
N TYR A 317 2.79 2.25 13.94
CA TYR A 317 3.76 1.92 12.89
C TYR A 317 3.98 0.42 12.73
N VAL A 318 3.65 -0.38 13.75
CA VAL A 318 3.67 -1.84 13.65
C VAL A 318 2.34 -2.34 13.06
N PHE A 319 1.22 -1.75 13.46
CA PHE A 319 -0.12 -2.27 13.14
C PHE A 319 -0.57 -2.02 11.69
N PHE A 320 -0.39 -0.80 11.16
CA PHE A 320 -0.85 -0.47 9.80
C PHE A 320 -0.11 -1.22 8.68
N PRO A 321 1.23 -1.38 8.72
CA PRO A 321 1.96 -2.13 7.70
C PRO A 321 1.51 -3.59 7.56
N VAL A 322 1.10 -4.23 8.66
CA VAL A 322 0.56 -5.59 8.62
C VAL A 322 -0.68 -5.68 7.72
N GLY A 323 -1.56 -4.68 7.80
CA GLY A 323 -2.73 -4.62 6.92
C GLY A 323 -2.38 -4.33 5.46
N GLN A 324 -1.41 -3.43 5.22
CA GLN A 324 -0.93 -3.11 3.87
C GLN A 324 -0.38 -4.36 3.16
N LEU A 325 0.38 -5.20 3.86
CA LEU A 325 0.90 -6.45 3.31
C LEU A 325 -0.21 -7.39 2.81
N GLY A 326 -1.34 -7.48 3.51
CA GLY A 326 -2.50 -8.26 3.08
C GLY A 326 -3.05 -7.80 1.71
N PHE A 327 -3.21 -6.49 1.51
CA PHE A 327 -3.67 -5.93 0.24
C PHE A 327 -2.65 -6.09 -0.90
N ILE A 328 -1.36 -6.00 -0.59
CA ILE A 328 -0.28 -6.14 -1.57
C ILE A 328 -0.25 -7.55 -2.16
N VAL A 329 -0.53 -8.60 -1.37
CA VAL A 329 -0.61 -9.98 -1.87
C VAL A 329 -1.68 -10.12 -2.96
N ALA A 330 -2.86 -9.52 -2.75
CA ALA A 330 -3.94 -9.53 -3.73
C ALA A 330 -3.55 -8.76 -5.01
N GLN A 331 -2.90 -7.60 -4.88
CA GLN A 331 -2.39 -6.84 -6.03
C GLN A 331 -1.32 -7.61 -6.80
N MET A 332 -0.39 -8.28 -6.11
CA MET A 332 0.65 -9.11 -6.71
C MET A 332 0.05 -10.24 -7.53
N SER A 333 -0.98 -10.91 -7.02
CA SER A 333 -1.67 -11.99 -7.71
C SER A 333 -2.31 -11.50 -9.02
N GLN A 334 -3.02 -10.37 -8.97
CA GLN A 334 -3.63 -9.75 -10.16
C GLN A 334 -2.59 -9.29 -11.18
N ALA A 335 -1.50 -8.67 -10.72
CA ALA A 335 -0.40 -8.26 -11.58
C ALA A 335 0.30 -9.47 -12.22
N SER A 336 0.47 -10.58 -11.49
CA SER A 336 1.05 -11.80 -12.07
C SER A 336 0.17 -12.40 -13.16
N ALA A 337 -1.15 -12.39 -13.01
CA ALA A 337 -2.07 -12.87 -14.05
C ALA A 337 -2.06 -11.94 -15.28
N SER A 338 -2.02 -10.64 -15.05
CA SER A 338 -1.95 -9.61 -16.10
C SER A 338 -0.62 -9.68 -16.87
N ALA A 339 0.51 -9.83 -16.16
CA ALA A 339 1.83 -10.03 -16.76
C ALA A 339 1.85 -11.24 -17.71
N LYS A 340 1.26 -12.37 -17.28
CA LYS A 340 1.17 -13.57 -18.12
C LYS A 340 0.46 -13.26 -19.45
N ARG A 341 -0.71 -12.60 -19.42
CA ARG A 341 -1.48 -12.26 -20.63
C ARG A 341 -0.80 -11.23 -21.54
N ILE A 342 -0.03 -10.32 -20.96
CA ILE A 342 0.81 -9.37 -21.72
C ILE A 342 1.90 -10.12 -22.46
N PHE A 343 2.67 -10.98 -21.77
CA PHE A 343 3.75 -11.73 -22.40
C PHE A 343 3.25 -12.80 -23.37
N GLU A 344 2.04 -13.35 -23.18
CA GLU A 344 1.37 -14.18 -24.20
C GLU A 344 1.21 -13.46 -25.56
N ILE A 345 1.05 -12.13 -25.59
CA ILE A 345 1.05 -11.36 -26.85
C ILE A 345 2.49 -11.08 -27.30
N LEU A 346 3.32 -10.54 -26.41
CA LEU A 346 4.68 -10.12 -26.77
C LEU A 346 5.52 -11.28 -27.31
N ASP A 347 5.31 -12.48 -26.78
CA ASP A 347 6.00 -13.70 -27.18
C ASP A 347 5.27 -14.49 -28.28
N ALA A 348 4.10 -14.05 -28.75
CA ALA A 348 3.39 -14.72 -29.83
C ALA A 348 4.24 -14.72 -31.12
N GLU A 349 4.47 -15.88 -31.71
CA GLU A 349 5.16 -15.97 -33.00
C GLU A 349 4.19 -15.64 -34.15
N SER A 350 4.66 -14.88 -35.13
CA SER A 350 3.88 -14.65 -36.36
C SER A 350 4.05 -15.85 -37.27
N GLU A 351 2.94 -16.42 -37.76
CA GLU A 351 2.98 -17.53 -38.73
C GLU A 351 3.60 -17.10 -40.08
N VAL A 352 3.60 -15.78 -40.37
CA VAL A 352 4.21 -15.19 -41.56
C VAL A 352 5.45 -14.42 -41.13
N THR A 353 6.63 -14.92 -41.53
CA THR A 353 7.92 -14.28 -41.27
C THR A 353 8.74 -14.20 -42.55
N ASP A 354 9.57 -13.15 -42.64
CA ASP A 354 10.55 -13.03 -43.71
C ASP A 354 11.61 -14.12 -43.56
N LYS A 355 12.06 -14.66 -44.71
CA LYS A 355 13.18 -15.61 -44.72
C LYS A 355 14.47 -14.92 -44.28
N PRO A 356 15.41 -15.64 -43.62
CA PRO A 356 16.73 -15.09 -43.33
C PRO A 356 17.41 -14.61 -44.63
N GLY A 357 17.81 -13.33 -44.66
CA GLY A 357 18.41 -12.71 -45.85
C GLY A 357 17.42 -12.31 -46.94
N ALA A 358 16.14 -12.14 -46.62
CA ALA A 358 15.15 -11.60 -47.55
C ALA A 358 15.65 -10.29 -48.18
N GLN A 359 15.70 -10.27 -49.51
CA GLN A 359 16.16 -9.11 -50.25
C GLN A 359 15.02 -8.10 -50.45
N PRO A 360 15.31 -6.79 -50.44
CA PRO A 360 14.33 -5.78 -50.81
C PRO A 360 13.77 -6.08 -52.19
N MET A 361 12.44 -5.97 -52.35
CA MET A 361 11.79 -6.21 -53.63
C MET A 361 12.30 -5.20 -54.67
N SER A 362 12.80 -5.70 -55.79
CA SER A 362 13.21 -4.87 -56.94
C SER A 362 11.98 -4.33 -57.69
N GLN A 363 12.18 -3.45 -58.67
CA GLN A 363 11.08 -2.83 -59.40
C GLN A 363 10.21 -3.89 -60.10
N VAL A 364 8.96 -4.03 -59.64
CA VAL A 364 8.06 -5.12 -60.03
C VAL A 364 7.25 -4.76 -61.27
N GLN A 365 7.10 -5.71 -62.20
CA GLN A 365 6.28 -5.55 -63.42
C GLN A 365 4.81 -5.98 -63.24
N GLY A 366 4.41 -6.45 -62.06
CA GLY A 366 3.02 -6.85 -61.76
C GLY A 366 2.56 -8.18 -62.35
N ARG A 367 3.50 -9.07 -62.73
CA ARG A 367 3.15 -10.41 -63.22
C ARG A 367 2.89 -11.35 -62.04
N GLU A 368 1.67 -11.87 -61.93
CA GLU A 368 1.26 -12.83 -60.91
C GLU A 368 1.11 -14.24 -61.51
N CYS A 369 1.52 -15.28 -60.78
CA CYS A 369 1.35 -16.67 -61.17
C CYS A 369 1.13 -17.53 -59.93
N PHE A 370 0.08 -18.34 -59.95
CA PHE A 370 -0.22 -19.34 -58.93
C PHE A 370 0.07 -20.71 -59.55
N SER A 371 0.92 -21.52 -58.90
CA SER A 371 1.28 -22.86 -59.37
C SER A 371 0.99 -23.88 -58.27
N ASP A 372 0.03 -24.79 -58.54
CA ASP A 372 -0.38 -25.90 -57.65
C ASP A 372 -0.70 -25.48 -56.20
N VAL A 373 -1.23 -24.26 -56.01
CA VAL A 373 -1.53 -23.70 -54.68
C VAL A 373 -2.83 -24.29 -54.15
N THR A 374 -2.81 -24.79 -52.91
CA THR A 374 -3.99 -25.16 -52.14
C THR A 374 -3.99 -24.42 -50.80
N PHE A 375 -5.13 -23.86 -50.41
CA PHE A 375 -5.33 -23.17 -49.12
C PHE A 375 -6.42 -23.90 -48.32
N ARG A 376 -6.29 -23.93 -47.00
CA ARG A 376 -7.19 -24.66 -46.10
C ARG A 376 -7.63 -23.80 -44.93
#